data_AF-A0A7V5DDS8-F1
#
_entry.id   AF-A0A7V5DDS8-F1
#
_cell.length_a   1.000
_cell.length_b   1.000
_cell.length_c   1.000
_cell.angle_alpha   90.00
_cell.angle_beta   90.00
_cell.angle_gamma   90.00
#
_symmetry.space_group_name_H-M   'P 1'
#
loop_
_entity.id
_entity.type
_entity.pdbx_description
1 polymer ?
#
loop_
_entity_poly.entity_id
_entity_poly.type
_entity_poly.pdbx_seq_one_letter_code
_entity_poly.pdbx_strand_id
1 'polypeptide(L)'
;MADIFEKAQQTLATLAAESPANPEALEAFRIQYLGSKGLIKSLMEEMRNVPNERKRDYGQLMNTLKQQAEEKYQSLKEAFEAQAQSAAGQSLDLSAPGEPLPLGSRHPIAVTLNRIVDIFTRMGFSVADG
;
A
#
# COMPACT_ATOMS: atom_id res chain seq x y z
N MET A 1 -25.47 9.07 34.55
CA MET A 1 -24.06 8.77 34.92
C MET A 1 -23.58 7.40 34.40
N ALA A 2 -24.46 6.42 34.16
CA ALA A 2 -24.12 5.17 33.47
C ALA A 2 -24.05 5.31 31.94
N ASP A 3 -24.84 6.22 31.35
CA ASP A 3 -24.96 6.39 29.89
C ASP A 3 -23.65 6.66 29.13
N ILE A 4 -22.72 7.41 29.72
CA ILE A 4 -21.53 7.86 28.99
C ILE A 4 -20.54 6.70 28.82
N PHE A 5 -20.43 5.83 29.82
CA PHE A 5 -19.62 4.62 29.75
C PHE A 5 -20.19 3.60 28.76
N GLU A 6 -21.51 3.38 28.78
CA GLU A 6 -22.19 2.51 27.81
C GLU A 6 -22.06 3.04 26.39
N LYS A 7 -22.18 4.35 26.18
CA LYS A 7 -21.96 4.97 24.86
C LYS A 7 -20.53 4.75 24.36
N ALA A 8 -19.53 4.90 25.22
CA ALA A 8 -18.14 4.68 24.84
C ALA A 8 -17.84 3.19 24.51
N GLN A 9 -18.49 2.26 25.22
CA GLN A 9 -18.39 0.83 24.90
C GLN A 9 -19.14 0.47 23.60
N GLN A 10 -20.32 1.06 23.37
CA GLN A 10 -21.06 0.88 22.13
C GLN A 10 -20.30 1.42 20.93
N THR A 11 -19.70 2.62 21.03
CA THR A 11 -18.90 3.17 19.93
C THR A 11 -17.68 2.31 19.63
N LEU A 12 -17.06 1.71 20.65
CA LEU A 12 -15.95 0.77 20.47
C LEU A 12 -16.42 -0.54 19.77
N ALA A 13 -17.60 -1.06 20.14
CA ALA A 13 -18.19 -2.22 19.47
C ALA A 13 -18.57 -1.94 18.01
N THR A 14 -19.18 -0.79 17.73
CA THR A 14 -19.52 -0.35 16.36
C THR A 14 -18.25 -0.14 15.54
N LEU A 15 -17.22 0.47 16.13
CA LEU A 15 -15.92 0.66 15.50
C LEU A 15 -15.28 -0.68 15.13
N ALA A 16 -15.42 -1.72 15.96
CA ALA A 16 -14.92 -3.06 15.64
C ALA A 16 -15.69 -3.70 14.47
N ALA A 17 -17.00 -3.54 14.42
CA ALA A 17 -17.88 -4.14 13.40
C ALA A 17 -17.83 -3.41 12.04
N GLU A 18 -17.62 -2.11 12.03
CA GLU A 18 -17.66 -1.30 10.81
C GLU A 18 -16.37 -1.48 10.00
N SER A 19 -16.49 -1.94 8.76
CA SER A 19 -15.35 -2.14 7.86
C SER A 19 -15.61 -1.36 6.55
N PRO A 20 -14.97 -0.20 6.35
CA PRO A 20 -15.14 0.55 5.11
C PRO A 20 -14.62 -0.27 3.93
N ALA A 21 -15.42 -0.38 2.88
CA ALA A 21 -15.13 -1.22 1.71
C ALA A 21 -14.46 -0.46 0.55
N ASN A 22 -14.40 0.87 0.62
CA ASN A 22 -13.82 1.72 -0.41
C ASN A 22 -13.09 2.93 0.21
N PRO A 23 -12.21 3.63 -0.56
CA PRO A 23 -11.46 4.78 -0.06
C PRO A 23 -12.34 5.92 0.45
N GLU A 24 -13.51 6.11 -0.17
CA GLU A 24 -14.49 7.11 0.23
C GLU A 24 -15.11 6.79 1.60
N ALA A 25 -15.45 5.53 1.86
CA ALA A 25 -15.92 5.09 3.18
C ALA A 25 -14.81 5.14 4.24
N LEU A 26 -13.54 4.93 3.85
CA LEU A 26 -12.42 5.09 4.77
C LEU A 26 -12.27 6.55 5.23
N GLU A 27 -12.43 7.51 4.31
CA GLU A 27 -12.40 8.94 4.65
C GLU A 27 -13.63 9.34 5.49
N ALA A 28 -14.81 8.81 5.17
CA ALA A 28 -16.02 9.00 5.98
C ALA A 28 -15.84 8.45 7.41
N PHE A 29 -15.25 7.26 7.56
CA PHE A 29 -14.89 6.67 8.84
C PHE A 29 -13.94 7.58 9.63
N ARG A 30 -12.89 8.10 8.98
CA ARG A 30 -11.94 9.05 9.60
C ARG A 30 -12.66 10.28 10.13
N ILE A 31 -13.55 10.88 9.34
CA ILE A 31 -14.29 12.09 9.72
C ILE A 31 -15.24 11.80 10.90
N GLN A 32 -15.96 10.68 10.84
CA GLN A 32 -16.96 10.30 11.84
C GLN A 32 -16.34 10.02 13.23
N TYR A 33 -15.22 9.30 13.26
CA TYR A 33 -14.60 8.87 14.52
C TYR A 33 -13.44 9.76 14.95
N LEU A 34 -12.45 10.01 14.08
CA LEU A 34 -11.21 10.72 14.38
C LEU A 34 -11.25 12.23 14.03
N GLY A 35 -12.31 12.69 13.38
CA GLY A 35 -12.44 14.07 12.91
C GLY A 35 -12.48 15.11 14.05
N SER A 36 -12.32 16.38 13.68
CA SER A 36 -12.33 17.51 14.62
C SER A 36 -13.68 17.74 15.33
N LYS A 37 -14.75 17.14 14.80
CA LYS A 37 -16.11 17.01 15.39
C LYS A 37 -16.53 15.54 15.55
N GLY A 38 -15.57 14.62 15.57
CA GLY A 38 -15.83 13.19 15.61
C GLY A 38 -16.34 12.72 16.97
N LEU A 39 -16.95 11.53 16.97
CA LEU A 39 -17.55 10.89 18.14
C LEU A 39 -16.56 10.75 19.31
N ILE A 40 -15.29 10.47 19.02
CA ILE A 40 -14.24 10.31 20.04
C ILE A 40 -13.99 11.63 20.77
N LYS A 41 -13.97 12.75 20.03
CA LYS A 41 -13.71 14.06 20.61
C LYS A 41 -14.90 14.59 21.42
N SER A 42 -16.14 14.35 20.96
CA SER A 42 -17.33 14.68 21.76
C SER A 42 -17.37 13.87 23.06
N LEU A 43 -17.02 12.58 23.01
CA LEU A 43 -16.94 11.74 24.21
C LEU A 43 -15.80 12.14 25.16
N MET A 44 -14.70 12.71 24.64
CA MET A 44 -13.65 13.33 25.47
C MET A 44 -14.12 14.63 26.13
N GLU A 45 -14.90 15.47 25.46
CA GLU A 45 -15.43 16.71 26.05
C GLU A 45 -16.43 16.40 27.18
N GLU A 46 -17.23 15.36 27.01
CA GLU A 46 -18.16 14.86 28.05
C GLU A 46 -17.45 14.30 29.29
N MET A 47 -16.15 13.96 29.21
CA MET A 47 -15.32 13.53 30.35
C MET A 47 -15.32 14.57 31.48
N ARG A 48 -15.52 15.85 31.16
CA ARG A 48 -15.56 16.95 32.12
C ARG A 48 -16.71 16.82 33.13
N ASN A 49 -17.74 16.05 32.79
CA ASN A 49 -18.91 15.77 33.63
C ASN A 49 -18.79 14.47 34.47
N VAL A 50 -17.67 13.75 34.37
CA VAL A 50 -17.46 12.48 35.07
C VAL A 50 -16.95 12.72 36.50
N PRO A 51 -17.44 12.01 37.53
CA PRO A 51 -16.91 12.10 38.90
C PRO A 51 -15.43 11.69 38.97
N ASN A 52 -14.64 12.34 39.84
CA ASN A 52 -13.19 12.12 39.95
C ASN A 52 -12.80 10.64 40.16
N GLU A 53 -13.61 9.87 40.87
CA GLU A 53 -13.38 8.44 41.14
C GLU A 53 -13.43 7.58 39.86
N ARG A 54 -14.26 7.95 38.88
CA ARG A 54 -14.44 7.21 37.61
C ARG A 54 -13.72 7.84 36.41
N LYS A 55 -13.09 9.01 36.59
CA LYS A 55 -12.31 9.68 35.53
C LYS A 55 -11.11 8.86 35.06
N ARG A 56 -10.47 8.11 35.97
CA ARG A 56 -9.30 7.29 35.64
C ARG A 56 -9.66 6.19 34.66
N ASP A 57 -10.70 5.42 34.97
CA ASP A 57 -11.17 4.31 34.14
C ASP A 57 -11.70 4.80 32.79
N TYR A 58 -12.44 5.92 32.80
CA TYR A 58 -12.97 6.52 31.57
C TYR A 58 -11.85 7.06 30.66
N GLY A 59 -10.83 7.70 31.24
CA GLY A 59 -9.67 8.18 30.49
C GLY A 59 -8.85 7.05 29.86
N GLN A 60 -8.69 5.92 30.57
CA GLN A 60 -8.09 4.72 30.00
C GLN A 60 -8.90 4.18 28.81
N LEU A 61 -10.22 4.02 29.00
CA LEU A 61 -11.11 3.53 27.95
C LEU A 61 -11.08 4.44 26.71
N MET A 62 -11.04 5.76 26.90
CA MET A 62 -10.96 6.72 25.81
C MET A 62 -9.64 6.66 25.04
N ASN A 63 -8.52 6.50 25.76
CA ASN A 63 -7.21 6.32 25.13
C ASN A 63 -7.17 5.03 24.30
N THR A 64 -7.69 3.92 24.84
CA THR A 64 -7.79 2.65 24.11
C THR A 64 -8.66 2.78 22.87
N LEU A 65 -9.82 3.43 22.98
CA LEU A 65 -10.73 3.66 21.86
C LEU A 65 -10.06 4.49 20.76
N LYS A 66 -9.35 5.56 21.14
CA LYS A 66 -8.58 6.37 20.19
C LYS A 66 -7.49 5.55 19.50
N GLN A 67 -6.72 4.78 20.24
CA GLN A 67 -5.66 3.92 19.67
C GLN A 67 -6.21 2.92 18.67
N GLN A 68 -7.27 2.19 19.04
CA GLN A 68 -7.89 1.20 18.16
C GLN A 68 -8.48 1.84 16.90
N ALA A 69 -9.08 3.03 17.02
CA ALA A 69 -9.59 3.77 15.86
C ALA A 69 -8.48 4.15 14.88
N GLU A 70 -7.35 4.64 15.42
CA GLU A 70 -6.20 5.08 14.64
C GLU A 70 -5.48 3.90 13.98
N GLU A 71 -5.25 2.81 14.71
CA GLU A 71 -4.67 1.56 14.18
C GLU A 71 -5.54 0.94 13.08
N LYS A 72 -6.87 0.90 13.29
CA LYS A 72 -7.80 0.38 12.29
C LYS A 72 -7.82 1.25 11.03
N TYR A 73 -7.83 2.58 11.18
CA TYR A 73 -7.76 3.49 10.03
C TYR A 73 -6.45 3.30 9.26
N GLN A 74 -5.32 3.25 9.96
CA GLN A 74 -4.00 3.13 9.34
C GLN A 74 -3.83 1.79 8.60
N SER A 75 -4.21 0.67 9.22
CA SER A 75 -4.15 -0.65 8.59
C SER A 75 -5.02 -0.75 7.34
N LEU A 76 -6.23 -0.19 7.36
CA LEU A 76 -7.11 -0.17 6.20
C LEU A 76 -6.56 0.75 5.09
N LYS A 77 -6.01 1.91 5.45
CA LYS A 77 -5.35 2.82 4.51
C LYS A 77 -4.22 2.12 3.77
N GLU A 78 -3.34 1.44 4.49
CA GLU A 78 -2.23 0.68 3.93
C GLU A 78 -2.71 -0.44 3.01
N ALA A 79 -3.77 -1.17 3.40
CA ALA A 79 -4.35 -2.22 2.57
C ALA A 79 -4.91 -1.67 1.24
N PHE A 80 -5.64 -0.55 1.28
CA PHE A 80 -6.17 0.08 0.05
C PHE A 80 -5.07 0.64 -0.85
N GLU A 81 -4.03 1.24 -0.27
CA GLU A 81 -2.87 1.74 -1.03
C GLU A 81 -2.11 0.59 -1.72
N ALA A 82 -1.89 -0.52 -1.01
CA ALA A 82 -1.25 -1.72 -1.58
C ALA A 82 -2.10 -2.36 -2.69
N GLN A 83 -3.43 -2.38 -2.53
CA GLN A 83 -4.34 -2.88 -3.55
C GLN A 83 -4.34 -1.99 -4.80
N ALA A 84 -4.31 -0.66 -4.64
CA ALA A 84 -4.22 0.27 -5.75
C ALA A 84 -2.91 0.11 -6.55
N GLN A 85 -1.78 -0.09 -5.86
CA GLN A 85 -0.48 -0.32 -6.51
C GLN A 85 -0.43 -1.64 -7.27
N SER A 86 -0.96 -2.72 -6.71
CA SER A 86 -0.97 -4.04 -7.36
C SER A 86 -1.90 -4.09 -8.57
N ALA A 87 -3.04 -3.38 -8.55
CA ALA A 87 -3.95 -3.30 -9.69
C ALA A 87 -3.33 -2.60 -10.91
N ALA A 88 -2.47 -1.60 -10.71
CA ALA A 88 -1.84 -0.85 -11.80
C ALA A 88 -0.91 -1.70 -12.68
N GLY A 89 -0.33 -2.79 -12.14
CA GLY A 89 0.59 -3.67 -12.86
C GLY A 89 -0.07 -4.88 -13.53
N GLN A 90 -1.28 -5.26 -13.13
CA GLN A 90 -1.92 -6.51 -13.56
C GLN A 90 -2.55 -6.45 -14.95
N SER A 91 -2.78 -5.25 -15.50
CA SER A 91 -3.42 -5.08 -16.81
C SER A 91 -2.43 -5.01 -17.99
N LEU A 92 -1.12 -5.05 -17.74
CA LEU A 92 -0.12 -4.91 -18.80
C LEU A 92 0.24 -6.27 -19.40
N ASP A 93 0.03 -6.42 -20.72
CA ASP A 93 0.51 -7.58 -21.47
C ASP A 93 2.04 -7.52 -21.61
N LEU A 94 2.74 -8.34 -20.82
CA LEU A 94 4.20 -8.43 -20.82
C LEU A 94 4.76 -9.16 -22.06
N SER A 95 3.92 -9.78 -22.88
CA SER A 95 4.33 -10.44 -24.12
C SER A 95 4.33 -9.49 -25.33
N ALA A 96 3.77 -8.28 -25.17
CA ALA A 96 3.72 -7.30 -26.23
C ALA A 96 5.15 -6.92 -26.68
N PRO A 97 5.41 -6.85 -28.00
CA PRO A 97 6.70 -6.43 -28.49
C PRO A 97 6.97 -4.98 -28.08
N GLY A 98 8.15 -4.73 -27.51
CA GLY A 98 8.63 -3.38 -27.24
C GLY A 98 8.91 -2.60 -28.53
N GLU A 99 9.27 -1.33 -28.38
CA GLU A 99 9.66 -0.50 -29.51
C GLU A 99 10.92 -1.07 -30.18
N PRO A 100 10.92 -1.29 -31.52
CA PRO A 100 12.03 -1.95 -32.19
C PRO A 100 13.26 -1.04 -32.19
N LEU A 101 14.34 -1.47 -31.54
CA LEU A 101 15.66 -0.86 -31.72
C LEU A 101 16.34 -1.49 -32.95
N PRO A 102 16.79 -0.69 -33.93
CA PRO A 102 17.46 -1.23 -35.10
C PRO A 102 18.80 -1.85 -34.68
N LEU A 103 18.94 -3.17 -34.86
CA LEU A 103 20.21 -3.86 -34.73
C LEU A 103 21.02 -3.67 -36.01
N GLY A 104 22.29 -3.28 -35.86
CA GLY A 104 23.24 -3.29 -36.97
C GLY A 104 23.49 -4.72 -37.47
N SER A 105 23.77 -4.86 -38.77
CA SER A 105 24.12 -6.15 -39.39
C SER A 105 25.56 -6.15 -39.88
N ARG A 106 26.24 -7.30 -39.80
CA ARG A 106 27.55 -7.50 -40.43
C ARG A 106 27.39 -7.73 -41.92
N HIS A 107 28.32 -7.21 -42.71
CA HIS A 107 28.32 -7.44 -44.16
C HIS A 107 28.49 -8.95 -44.48
N PRO A 108 27.74 -9.53 -45.44
CA PRO A 108 27.81 -10.97 -45.74
C PRO A 108 29.21 -11.47 -46.08
N ILE A 109 30.01 -10.67 -46.81
CA ILE A 109 31.41 -11.01 -47.13
C ILE A 109 32.24 -11.16 -45.85
N ALA A 110 32.10 -10.25 -44.89
CA ALA A 110 32.83 -10.32 -43.62
C ALA A 110 32.39 -11.54 -42.79
N VAL A 111 31.10 -11.92 -42.84
CA VAL A 111 30.62 -13.14 -42.17
C VAL A 111 31.26 -14.38 -42.78
N THR A 112 31.30 -14.48 -44.11
CA THR A 112 31.93 -15.60 -44.82
C THR A 112 33.44 -15.65 -44.57
N LEU A 113 34.13 -14.51 -44.66
CA LEU A 113 35.57 -14.40 -44.39
C LEU A 113 35.89 -14.88 -42.98
N ASN A 114 35.19 -14.36 -41.96
CA ASN A 114 35.40 -14.75 -40.57
C ASN A 114 35.11 -16.24 -40.34
N ARG A 115 34.12 -16.81 -41.04
CA ARG A 115 33.83 -18.24 -40.97
C ARG A 115 34.95 -19.08 -41.59
N ILE A 116 35.53 -18.66 -42.71
CA ILE A 116 36.68 -19.32 -43.31
C ILE A 116 37.87 -19.23 -42.36
N VAL A 117 38.17 -18.03 -41.85
CA VAL A 117 39.24 -17.80 -40.87
C VAL A 117 39.08 -18.72 -39.66
N ASP A 118 37.89 -18.79 -39.06
CA ASP A 118 37.61 -19.63 -37.89
C ASP A 118 37.84 -21.14 -38.16
N ILE A 119 37.60 -21.60 -39.39
CA ILE A 119 37.87 -22.99 -39.78
C ILE A 119 39.39 -23.26 -39.83
N PHE A 120 40.16 -22.36 -40.44
CA PHE A 120 41.61 -22.54 -40.60
C PHE A 120 42.40 -22.27 -39.30
N THR A 121 41.95 -21.35 -38.45
CA THR A 121 42.57 -21.13 -37.13
C THR A 121 42.46 -22.38 -36.25
N ARG A 122 41.33 -23.09 -36.29
CA ARG A 122 41.16 -24.39 -35.59
C ARG A 122 42.10 -25.48 -36.12
N MET A 123 42.60 -25.35 -37.35
CA MET A 123 43.60 -26.26 -37.94
C MET A 123 45.04 -25.83 -37.66
N GLY A 124 45.26 -24.78 -36.87
CA GLY A 124 46.60 -24.29 -36.49
C GLY A 124 47.19 -23.24 -37.44
N PHE A 125 46.41 -22.70 -38.37
CA PHE A 125 46.86 -21.60 -39.25
C PHE A 125 46.70 -20.24 -38.56
N SER A 126 47.63 -19.32 -38.81
CA SER A 126 47.57 -17.93 -38.35
C SER A 126 47.12 -16.98 -39.47
N VAL A 127 46.39 -15.92 -39.12
CA VAL A 127 45.98 -14.88 -40.06
C VAL A 127 47.11 -13.87 -40.24
N ALA A 128 47.43 -13.51 -41.49
CA ALA A 128 48.31 -12.40 -41.83
C ALA A 128 47.54 -11.42 -42.73
N ASP A 129 47.74 -10.12 -42.51
CA ASP A 129 47.10 -9.02 -43.25
C ASP A 129 48.19 -8.05 -43.71
N GLY A 130 48.01 -7.39 -44.87
CA GLY A 130 49.04 -6.56 -45.52
C GLY A 130 48.53 -5.70 -46.66
#